data_AF-V5Z2V4-F1
#
_entry.id   AF-V5Z2V4-F1
#
_cell.length_a   1.000
_cell.length_b   1.000
_cell.length_c   1.000
_cell.angle_alpha   90.00
_cell.angle_beta   90.00
_cell.angle_gamma   90.00
#
_symmetry.space_group_name_H-M   'P 1'
#
loop_
_entity.id
_entity.type
_entity.pdbx_description
1 polymer ?
#
loop_
_entity_poly.entity_id
_entity_poly.type
_entity_poly.pdbx_seq_one_letter_code
_entity_poly.pdbx_strand_id
1 'polypeptide(L)'
;MSNRKCLISALSILALFYSVLPQAEILDGGEIQFQGFVTDEAPKWTWQVASPDQSWVMDTADARHENGQLVFDLRDKGSLPFLEGHLHEVAERGGPGLTPFITFSSAGQPLSIVEGGSTTSQRFRAAVPVHDADSSNPVGQLFFTLDQGMAVSTGYQEEGVMLPAGMSLVSGESVTAVQAEALPQGVINRLPSLLFMNGGFGHGMSAVNHGQAISQSILADGRVRDLAAAYASAISGLELRLPEEGTPARWHAGLNVTVTVH
;
A
#
# COMPACT_ATOMS: atom_id res chain seq x y z
N MET A 1 36.47 47.52 78.52
CA MET A 1 36.72 46.96 77.17
C MET A 1 36.79 48.15 76.23
N SER A 2 37.70 48.30 75.26
CA SER A 2 38.45 47.34 74.44
C SER A 2 39.55 48.15 73.73
N ASN A 3 40.84 47.79 73.82
CA ASN A 3 41.59 46.84 72.97
C ASN A 3 42.01 47.34 71.57
N ARG A 4 43.35 47.41 71.40
CA ARG A 4 44.18 46.84 70.29
C ARG A 4 43.94 47.39 68.87
N LYS A 5 44.93 47.72 68.02
CA LYS A 5 46.39 47.53 67.95
C LYS A 5 46.93 48.35 66.75
N CYS A 6 48.18 48.81 66.89
CA CYS A 6 49.22 49.06 65.88
C CYS A 6 48.97 48.49 64.45
N LEU A 7 49.05 49.29 63.38
CA LEU A 7 50.26 49.83 62.68
C LEU A 7 50.76 48.90 61.55
N ILE A 8 50.99 49.54 60.38
CA ILE A 8 51.82 49.14 59.23
C ILE A 8 51.12 48.33 58.12
N SER A 9 50.91 48.97 56.96
CA SER A 9 51.56 48.54 55.71
C SER A 9 51.37 49.60 54.61
N ALA A 10 52.40 50.41 54.42
CA ALA A 10 52.65 51.13 53.19
C ALA A 10 53.62 50.27 52.37
N LEU A 11 53.15 49.71 51.26
CA LEU A 11 53.85 49.06 50.15
C LEU A 11 52.68 48.59 49.27
N SER A 12 52.52 48.86 47.99
CA SER A 12 53.40 49.28 46.91
C SER A 12 52.42 49.64 45.78
N ILE A 13 52.51 50.84 45.22
CA ILE A 13 53.17 51.05 43.92
C ILE A 13 52.46 50.34 42.76
N LEU A 14 52.21 51.17 41.77
CA LEU A 14 52.13 50.89 40.34
C LEU A 14 50.77 50.62 39.72
N ALA A 15 50.48 51.53 38.79
CA ALA A 15 49.92 51.22 37.49
C ALA A 15 48.45 50.82 37.49
N LEU A 16 47.64 51.79 37.92
CA LEU A 16 46.28 52.02 37.44
C LEU A 16 46.29 52.44 35.95
N PHE A 17 46.93 51.65 35.08
CA PHE A 17 46.84 51.71 33.62
C PHE A 17 47.32 50.38 33.05
N TYR A 18 46.47 49.36 33.09
CA TYR A 18 46.50 48.31 32.09
C TYR A 18 45.09 48.20 31.52
N SER A 19 44.94 48.81 30.35
CA SER A 19 43.91 48.49 29.37
C SER A 19 43.91 46.99 29.15
N VAL A 20 42.96 46.28 29.74
CA VAL A 20 42.63 44.91 29.34
C VAL A 20 41.87 45.04 28.03
N LEU A 21 42.57 44.85 26.91
CA LEU A 21 41.92 44.50 25.65
C LEU A 21 41.10 43.24 25.91
N PRO A 22 39.80 43.19 25.57
CA PRO A 22 39.16 41.91 25.39
C PRO A 22 39.77 41.33 24.11
N GLN A 23 40.72 40.40 24.24
CA GLN A 23 40.95 39.44 23.18
C GLN A 23 39.67 38.59 23.13
N ALA A 24 38.76 38.97 22.24
CA ALA A 24 37.80 38.02 21.72
C ALA A 24 38.62 36.94 21.02
N GLU A 25 38.70 35.77 21.65
CA GLU A 25 39.19 34.56 21.02
C GLU A 25 38.20 34.26 19.89
N ILE A 26 38.54 34.67 18.66
CA ILE A 26 37.80 34.28 17.48
C ILE A 26 38.04 32.79 17.33
N LEU A 27 36.99 32.00 17.57
CA LEU A 27 36.98 30.58 17.23
C LEU A 27 37.14 30.47 15.71
N ASP A 28 38.35 30.17 15.27
CA ASP A 28 38.69 29.88 13.87
C ASP A 28 38.00 28.57 13.46
N GLY A 29 36.78 28.69 12.94
CA GLY A 29 36.11 27.66 12.14
C GLY A 29 35.67 26.40 12.88
N GLY A 30 34.35 26.19 12.95
CA GLY A 30 33.77 24.86 13.18
C GLY A 30 33.42 24.22 11.84
N GLU A 31 33.88 23.00 11.60
CA GLU A 31 33.39 22.17 10.48
C GLU A 31 32.22 21.31 10.99
N ILE A 32 31.05 21.44 10.37
CA ILE A 32 29.96 20.49 10.57
C ILE A 32 30.10 19.41 9.51
N GLN A 33 30.63 18.25 9.91
CA GLN A 33 30.67 17.08 9.06
C GLN A 33 29.36 16.30 9.20
N PHE A 34 28.58 16.27 8.13
CA PHE A 34 27.44 15.37 8.01
C PHE A 34 27.94 14.05 7.43
N GLN A 35 28.15 13.06 8.30
CA GLN A 35 28.41 11.69 7.89
C GLN A 35 27.13 10.88 8.01
N GLY A 36 26.69 10.29 6.90
CA GLY A 36 25.52 9.42 6.84
C GLY A 36 25.58 8.58 5.58
N PHE A 37 25.09 7.35 5.67
CA PHE A 37 24.81 6.54 4.49
C PHE A 37 23.36 6.79 4.07
N VAL A 38 23.13 7.02 2.79
CA VAL A 38 21.78 6.94 2.21
C VAL A 38 21.64 5.53 1.68
N THR A 39 20.97 4.66 2.44
CA THR A 39 20.57 3.33 1.99
C THR A 39 19.11 3.39 1.54
N ASP A 40 18.85 2.94 0.30
CA ASP A 40 17.49 2.73 -0.21
C ASP A 40 17.01 1.37 0.32
N GLU A 41 16.40 1.38 1.51
CA GLU A 41 15.85 0.21 2.19
C GLU A 41 14.35 0.05 1.93
N ALA A 42 13.78 0.75 0.95
CA ALA A 42 12.37 0.58 0.62
C ALA A 42 12.11 -0.88 0.20
N PRO A 43 11.07 -1.53 0.74
CA PRO A 43 10.79 -2.92 0.44
C PRO A 43 10.49 -3.09 -1.05
N LYS A 44 11.20 -4.01 -1.69
CA LYS A 44 11.05 -4.27 -3.13
C LYS A 44 9.86 -5.18 -3.36
N TRP A 45 8.89 -4.70 -4.13
CA TRP A 45 7.73 -5.49 -4.51
C TRP A 45 7.89 -6.13 -5.90
N THR A 46 7.38 -7.35 -6.04
CA THR A 46 7.18 -8.03 -7.32
C THR A 46 5.68 -8.06 -7.62
N TRP A 47 5.29 -7.61 -8.82
CA TRP A 47 3.89 -7.47 -9.24
C TRP A 47 3.59 -8.25 -10.50
N GLN A 48 2.35 -8.72 -10.63
CA GLN A 48 1.83 -9.28 -11.88
C GLN A 48 0.34 -9.02 -12.03
N VAL A 49 -0.10 -8.87 -13.29
CA VAL A 49 -1.50 -9.05 -13.66
C VAL A 49 -1.74 -10.55 -13.80
N ALA A 50 -2.65 -11.10 -13.00
CA ALA A 50 -2.72 -12.52 -12.74
C ALA A 50 -3.60 -13.31 -13.73
N SER A 51 -4.55 -12.65 -14.39
CA SER A 51 -5.35 -13.25 -15.46
C SER A 51 -4.89 -12.79 -16.84
N PRO A 52 -4.87 -13.68 -17.85
CA PRO A 52 -4.72 -13.26 -19.24
C PRO A 52 -5.97 -12.53 -19.73
N ASP A 53 -5.90 -11.98 -20.94
CA ASP A 53 -7.07 -11.43 -21.62
C ASP A 53 -8.20 -12.47 -21.70
N GLN A 54 -9.43 -11.99 -21.51
CA GLN A 54 -10.62 -12.83 -21.53
C GLN A 54 -11.35 -12.66 -22.87
N SER A 55 -11.86 -13.76 -23.41
CA SER A 55 -12.70 -13.76 -24.61
C SER A 55 -13.94 -14.60 -24.37
N TRP A 56 -15.11 -13.99 -24.59
CA TRP A 56 -16.40 -14.65 -24.40
C TRP A 56 -17.20 -14.57 -25.69
N VAL A 57 -17.71 -15.72 -26.13
CA VAL A 57 -18.75 -15.77 -27.16
C VAL A 57 -20.08 -15.55 -26.45
N MET A 58 -20.89 -14.63 -26.98
CA MET A 58 -22.15 -14.23 -26.38
C MET A 58 -23.25 -14.27 -27.44
N ASP A 59 -24.40 -14.83 -27.08
CA ASP A 59 -25.60 -14.79 -27.92
C ASP A 59 -26.53 -13.70 -27.38
N THR A 60 -27.07 -12.85 -28.26
CA THR A 60 -28.05 -11.84 -27.85
C THR A 60 -29.30 -12.46 -27.24
N ALA A 61 -29.61 -13.72 -27.56
CA ALA A 61 -30.69 -14.47 -26.93
C ALA A 61 -30.48 -14.73 -25.41
N ASP A 62 -29.22 -14.67 -24.93
CA ASP A 62 -28.89 -14.82 -23.51
C ASP A 62 -29.07 -13.52 -22.72
N ALA A 63 -29.30 -12.39 -23.41
CA ALA A 63 -29.47 -11.09 -22.77
C ALA A 63 -30.87 -10.91 -22.20
N ARG A 64 -30.95 -10.19 -21.08
CA ARG A 64 -32.19 -9.57 -20.62
C ARG A 64 -32.36 -8.23 -21.33
N HIS A 65 -33.57 -7.95 -21.78
CA HIS A 65 -33.93 -6.69 -22.40
C HIS A 65 -34.45 -5.71 -21.34
N GLU A 66 -33.71 -4.64 -21.06
CA GLU A 66 -34.05 -3.66 -20.03
C GLU A 66 -33.82 -2.24 -20.56
N ASN A 67 -34.89 -1.45 -20.69
CA ASN A 67 -34.84 -0.03 -21.07
C ASN A 67 -34.05 0.26 -22.37
N GLY A 68 -34.16 -0.59 -23.40
CA GLY A 68 -33.42 -0.45 -24.66
C GLY A 68 -31.96 -0.91 -24.57
N GLN A 69 -31.59 -1.63 -23.51
CA GLN A 69 -30.28 -2.26 -23.33
C GLN A 69 -30.38 -3.78 -23.25
N LEU A 70 -29.40 -4.44 -23.85
CA LEU A 70 -29.07 -5.84 -23.63
C LEU A 70 -28.23 -5.94 -22.36
N VAL A 71 -28.76 -6.59 -21.34
CA VAL A 71 -28.10 -6.84 -20.06
C VAL A 71 -27.71 -8.32 -19.98
N PHE A 72 -26.42 -8.58 -20.08
CA PHE A 72 -25.85 -9.91 -19.96
C PHE A 72 -25.31 -10.12 -18.55
N ASP A 73 -25.83 -11.15 -17.89
CA ASP A 73 -25.31 -11.61 -16.61
C ASP A 73 -24.13 -12.57 -16.86
N LEU A 74 -22.93 -12.15 -16.45
CA LEU A 74 -21.68 -12.87 -16.68
C LEU A 74 -21.12 -13.45 -15.37
N ARG A 75 -21.98 -13.60 -14.34
CA ARG A 75 -21.58 -14.21 -13.06
C ARG A 75 -21.11 -15.66 -13.21
N ASP A 76 -21.59 -16.36 -14.23
CA ASP A 76 -21.18 -17.73 -14.58
C ASP A 76 -19.71 -17.83 -15.01
N LYS A 77 -19.08 -16.71 -15.43
CA LYS A 77 -17.65 -16.66 -15.76
C LYS A 77 -16.74 -16.77 -14.54
N GLY A 78 -17.31 -16.73 -13.34
CA GLY A 78 -16.59 -16.91 -12.08
C GLY A 78 -15.75 -15.68 -11.71
N SER A 79 -14.80 -15.91 -10.80
CA SER A 79 -13.89 -14.86 -10.34
C SER A 79 -12.55 -14.96 -11.07
N LEU A 80 -12.03 -13.80 -11.49
CA LEU A 80 -10.78 -13.65 -12.21
C LEU A 80 -9.75 -12.97 -11.30
N PRO A 81 -8.63 -13.63 -10.94
CA PRO A 81 -7.51 -12.96 -10.28
C PRO A 81 -7.03 -11.76 -11.10
N PHE A 82 -6.83 -10.60 -10.49
CA PHE A 82 -6.50 -9.39 -11.23
C PHE A 82 -5.09 -8.89 -10.96
N LEU A 83 -4.83 -8.29 -9.80
CA LEU A 83 -3.49 -7.85 -9.41
C LEU A 83 -2.98 -8.72 -8.26
N GLU A 84 -1.75 -9.21 -8.41
CA GLU A 84 -1.04 -9.90 -7.34
C GLU A 84 0.32 -9.24 -7.10
N GLY A 85 0.70 -9.17 -5.83
CA GLY A 85 1.98 -8.64 -5.41
C GLY A 85 2.53 -9.35 -4.18
N HIS A 86 3.85 -9.39 -4.06
CA HIS A 86 4.55 -9.85 -2.87
C HIS A 86 5.90 -9.14 -2.75
N LEU A 87 6.48 -9.08 -1.55
CA LEU A 87 7.86 -8.60 -1.45
C LEU A 87 8.80 -9.59 -2.13
N HIS A 88 9.79 -9.07 -2.84
CA HIS A 88 10.86 -9.87 -3.44
C HIS A 88 11.60 -10.68 -2.39
N GLU A 89 11.87 -10.05 -1.25
CA GLU A 89 12.44 -10.66 -0.05
C GLU A 89 11.78 -10.07 1.20
N VAL A 90 11.87 -10.79 2.30
CA VAL A 90 11.40 -10.33 3.61
C VAL A 90 12.06 -9.00 3.95
N ALA A 91 11.27 -8.00 4.33
CA ALA A 91 11.78 -6.73 4.81
C ALA A 91 12.36 -6.90 6.23
N GLU A 92 13.60 -6.47 6.43
CA GLU A 92 14.27 -6.59 7.74
C GLU A 92 13.55 -5.81 8.83
N ARG A 93 12.88 -4.71 8.47
CA ARG A 93 12.16 -3.84 9.40
C ARG A 93 10.94 -3.17 8.80
N GLY A 94 10.06 -2.73 9.68
CA GLY A 94 8.95 -1.85 9.37
C GLY A 94 9.42 -0.50 8.82
N GLY A 95 8.55 0.16 8.06
CA GLY A 95 8.86 1.42 7.41
C GLY A 95 7.90 1.78 6.27
N PRO A 96 8.17 2.89 5.56
CA PRO A 96 7.43 3.26 4.36
C PRO A 96 7.57 2.19 3.26
N GLY A 97 6.66 2.23 2.29
CA GLY A 97 6.67 1.31 1.15
C GLY A 97 6.12 -0.10 1.42
N LEU A 98 5.87 -0.47 2.68
CA LEU A 98 5.22 -1.74 3.02
C LEU A 98 3.75 -1.78 2.64
N THR A 99 3.08 -0.65 2.47
CA THR A 99 1.71 -0.57 1.94
C THR A 99 1.71 0.24 0.64
N PRO A 100 1.79 -0.41 -0.53
CA PRO A 100 1.80 0.29 -1.81
C PRO A 100 0.48 1.03 -2.07
N PHE A 101 0.53 2.16 -2.75
CA PHE A 101 -0.68 2.84 -3.23
C PHE A 101 -1.10 2.27 -4.58
N ILE A 102 -2.33 1.75 -4.65
CA ILE A 102 -2.86 1.04 -5.83
C ILE A 102 -4.03 1.83 -6.40
N THR A 103 -3.96 2.10 -7.70
CA THR A 103 -5.03 2.80 -8.43
C THR A 103 -5.49 1.99 -9.62
N PHE A 104 -6.79 2.07 -9.90
CA PHE A 104 -7.43 1.39 -11.00
C PHE A 104 -7.99 2.39 -11.99
N SER A 105 -7.88 2.09 -13.28
CA SER A 105 -8.35 2.97 -14.34
C SER A 105 -8.83 2.19 -15.55
N SER A 106 -9.58 2.85 -16.42
CA SER A 106 -9.94 2.36 -17.75
C SER A 106 -9.72 3.48 -18.75
N ALA A 107 -9.04 3.20 -19.86
CA ALA A 107 -8.71 4.20 -20.88
C ALA A 107 -8.06 5.49 -20.30
N GLY A 108 -7.23 5.33 -19.26
CA GLY A 108 -6.55 6.46 -18.59
C GLY A 108 -7.42 7.29 -17.65
N GLN A 109 -8.68 6.91 -17.43
CA GLN A 109 -9.59 7.58 -16.49
C GLN A 109 -9.81 6.72 -15.23
N PRO A 110 -9.94 7.33 -14.03
CA PRO A 110 -10.32 6.61 -12.83
C PRO A 110 -11.63 5.81 -12.99
N LEU A 111 -11.75 4.69 -12.27
CA LEU A 111 -12.98 3.91 -12.30
C LEU A 111 -14.19 4.69 -11.78
N SER A 112 -15.35 4.48 -12.42
CA SER A 112 -16.62 4.92 -11.85
C SER A 112 -17.08 3.93 -10.79
N ILE A 113 -17.06 4.36 -9.52
CA ILE A 113 -17.54 3.57 -8.39
C ILE A 113 -19.07 3.63 -8.34
N VAL A 114 -19.68 2.45 -8.33
CA VAL A 114 -21.13 2.25 -8.20
C VAL A 114 -21.48 1.98 -6.73
N GLU A 115 -20.68 1.15 -6.05
CA GLU A 115 -20.86 0.79 -4.63
C GLU A 115 -19.50 0.58 -3.95
N GLY A 116 -19.45 0.68 -2.61
CA GLY A 116 -18.23 0.42 -1.83
C GLY A 116 -17.34 1.64 -1.56
N GLY A 117 -17.76 2.85 -1.95
CA GLY A 117 -17.16 4.11 -1.51
C GLY A 117 -15.92 4.56 -2.29
N SER A 118 -14.83 3.79 -2.26
CA SER A 118 -13.56 4.12 -2.93
C SER A 118 -12.90 2.91 -3.59
N THR A 119 -11.93 3.17 -4.47
CA THR A 119 -11.08 2.13 -5.07
C THR A 119 -10.11 1.47 -4.09
N THR A 120 -9.93 2.04 -2.89
CA THR A 120 -9.11 1.45 -1.84
C THR A 120 -9.94 0.59 -0.88
N SER A 121 -11.27 0.61 -0.94
CA SER A 121 -12.09 -0.27 -0.11
C SER A 121 -11.80 -1.74 -0.41
N GLN A 122 -11.79 -2.59 0.63
CA GLN A 122 -11.61 -4.04 0.51
C GLN A 122 -12.53 -4.68 -0.55
N ARG A 123 -13.74 -4.15 -0.71
CA ARG A 123 -14.67 -4.49 -1.77
C ARG A 123 -15.29 -3.22 -2.34
N PHE A 124 -15.35 -3.12 -3.66
CA PHE A 124 -16.15 -2.11 -4.34
C PHE A 124 -16.74 -2.63 -5.65
N ARG A 125 -17.84 -2.03 -6.09
CA ARG A 125 -18.43 -2.27 -7.41
C ARG A 125 -18.12 -1.08 -8.30
N ALA A 126 -17.64 -1.36 -9.51
CA ALA A 126 -17.28 -0.33 -10.48
C ALA A 126 -17.85 -0.64 -11.86
N ALA A 127 -17.83 0.38 -12.72
CA ALA A 127 -18.14 0.27 -14.13
C ALA A 127 -16.99 0.84 -14.98
N VAL A 128 -16.73 0.20 -16.11
CA VAL A 128 -15.81 0.67 -17.15
C VAL A 128 -16.52 0.78 -18.49
N PRO A 129 -16.15 1.76 -19.33
CA PRO A 129 -16.68 1.86 -20.68
C PRO A 129 -16.30 0.64 -21.52
N VAL A 130 -17.30 0.13 -22.24
CA VAL A 130 -17.13 -0.86 -23.29
C VAL A 130 -17.05 -0.13 -24.62
N HIS A 131 -16.08 -0.50 -25.46
CA HIS A 131 -15.86 0.11 -26.75
C HIS A 131 -16.12 -0.88 -27.87
N ASP A 132 -16.63 -0.36 -28.99
CA ASP A 132 -16.73 -1.11 -30.23
C ASP A 132 -15.30 -1.37 -30.76
N ALA A 133 -15.02 -2.63 -31.12
CA ALA A 133 -13.66 -3.04 -31.46
C ALA A 133 -13.15 -2.46 -32.79
N ASP A 134 -14.05 -2.02 -33.67
CA ASP A 134 -13.68 -1.52 -35.00
C ASP A 134 -13.52 0.02 -34.99
N SER A 135 -14.34 0.72 -34.21
CA SER A 135 -14.37 2.19 -34.14
C SER A 135 -13.76 2.78 -32.89
N SER A 136 -13.51 1.98 -31.84
CA SER A 136 -13.08 2.43 -30.51
C SER A 136 -14.02 3.44 -29.84
N ASN A 137 -15.26 3.57 -30.34
CA ASN A 137 -16.26 4.42 -29.73
C ASN A 137 -16.88 3.71 -28.51
N PRO A 138 -17.21 4.45 -27.44
CA PRO A 138 -17.90 3.87 -26.29
C PRO A 138 -19.33 3.45 -26.71
N VAL A 139 -19.67 2.20 -26.44
CA VAL A 139 -20.93 1.56 -26.83
C VAL A 139 -21.62 0.86 -25.67
N GLY A 140 -21.10 0.93 -24.45
CA GLY A 140 -21.73 0.30 -23.30
C GLY A 140 -20.91 0.37 -22.04
N GLN A 141 -21.25 -0.48 -21.09
CA GLN A 141 -20.58 -0.57 -19.80
C GLN A 141 -20.41 -2.01 -19.35
N LEU A 142 -19.24 -2.31 -18.78
CA LEU A 142 -18.97 -3.54 -18.06
C LEU A 142 -18.90 -3.20 -16.57
N PHE A 143 -19.80 -3.81 -15.80
CA PHE A 143 -19.84 -3.71 -14.36
C PHE A 143 -19.15 -4.91 -13.75
N PHE A 144 -18.46 -4.68 -12.63
CA PHE A 144 -17.82 -5.73 -11.88
C PHE A 144 -17.64 -5.35 -10.42
N THR A 145 -17.48 -6.37 -9.58
CA THR A 145 -17.06 -6.23 -8.19
C THR A 145 -15.58 -6.58 -8.11
N LEU A 146 -14.79 -5.70 -7.48
CA LEU A 146 -13.40 -5.95 -7.17
C LEU A 146 -13.28 -6.20 -5.67
N ASP A 147 -12.69 -7.35 -5.34
CA ASP A 147 -12.31 -7.75 -4.00
C ASP A 147 -10.78 -7.70 -3.89
N GLN A 148 -10.27 -7.10 -2.81
CA GLN A 148 -8.84 -6.96 -2.59
C GLN A 148 -8.47 -7.18 -1.13
N GLY A 149 -7.28 -7.76 -0.94
CA GLY A 149 -6.71 -7.98 0.38
C GLY A 149 -5.21 -7.77 0.33
N MET A 150 -4.69 -7.25 1.42
CA MET A 150 -3.26 -7.24 1.71
C MET A 150 -3.06 -8.03 3.00
N ALA A 151 -2.00 -8.83 3.03
CA ALA A 151 -1.62 -9.62 4.19
C ALA A 151 -0.13 -9.42 4.50
N VAL A 152 0.20 -9.59 5.77
CA VAL A 152 1.57 -9.68 6.24
C VAL A 152 1.74 -10.89 7.14
N SER A 153 2.98 -11.37 7.21
CA SER A 153 3.44 -12.25 8.28
C SER A 153 4.76 -11.72 8.80
N THR A 154 4.98 -11.83 10.11
CA THR A 154 6.18 -11.31 10.75
C THR A 154 6.98 -12.43 11.40
N GLY A 155 8.31 -12.31 11.42
CA GLY A 155 9.18 -13.20 12.18
C GLY A 155 9.06 -12.99 13.69
N TYR A 156 9.99 -13.58 14.44
CA TYR A 156 10.06 -13.39 15.90
C TYR A 156 10.33 -11.92 16.24
N GLN A 157 9.44 -11.32 17.02
CA GLN A 157 9.59 -9.94 17.49
C GLN A 157 10.35 -9.94 18.82
N GLU A 158 11.35 -9.05 18.93
CA GLU A 158 12.06 -8.79 20.19
C GLU A 158 11.21 -7.91 21.15
N GLU A 159 11.57 -7.89 22.43
CA GLU A 159 10.78 -7.31 23.53
C GLU A 159 10.12 -5.94 23.22
N GLY A 160 8.78 -5.89 23.29
CA GLY A 160 7.99 -4.65 23.29
C GLY A 160 6.99 -4.49 22.14
N VAL A 161 7.06 -5.31 21.09
CA VAL A 161 6.12 -5.30 19.97
C VAL A 161 5.29 -6.59 19.99
N MET A 162 4.00 -6.48 20.33
CA MET A 162 3.08 -7.62 20.28
C MET A 162 2.29 -7.60 18.98
N LEU A 163 2.56 -8.58 18.12
CA LEU A 163 1.81 -8.82 16.90
C LEU A 163 1.00 -10.10 16.99
N PRO A 164 -0.14 -10.18 16.28
CA PRO A 164 -0.86 -11.43 16.18
C PRO A 164 -0.02 -12.50 15.48
N ALA A 165 -0.08 -13.73 15.99
CA ALA A 165 0.63 -14.84 15.37
C ALA A 165 0.01 -15.18 13.99
N GLY A 166 0.84 -15.61 13.05
CA GLY A 166 0.37 -16.02 11.72
C GLY A 166 0.28 -14.88 10.73
N MET A 167 -0.67 -15.01 9.81
CA MET A 167 -0.96 -14.03 8.79
C MET A 167 -2.01 -13.05 9.30
N SER A 168 -1.72 -11.76 9.21
CA SER A 168 -2.67 -10.69 9.49
C SER A 168 -3.03 -9.95 8.22
N LEU A 169 -4.31 -9.63 8.03
CA LEU A 169 -4.72 -8.70 6.98
C LEU A 169 -4.33 -7.27 7.34
N VAL A 170 -4.10 -6.43 6.35
CA VAL A 170 -3.62 -5.07 6.56
C VAL A 170 -4.65 -4.06 6.08
N SER A 171 -5.10 -3.19 6.97
CA SER A 171 -5.85 -1.98 6.62
C SER A 171 -4.88 -0.79 6.52
N GLY A 172 -4.81 -0.17 5.34
CA GLY A 172 -3.86 0.89 5.01
C GLY A 172 -4.16 1.57 3.67
N GLU A 173 -3.13 2.13 3.05
CA GLU A 173 -3.19 2.87 1.78
C GLU A 173 -3.60 1.97 0.62
N SER A 174 -3.13 0.71 0.61
CA SER A 174 -3.50 -0.28 -0.41
C SER A 174 -4.96 -0.70 -0.30
N VAL A 175 -5.40 -1.04 0.92
CA VAL A 175 -6.72 -1.59 1.19
C VAL A 175 -7.26 -1.02 2.50
N THR A 176 -8.46 -0.45 2.47
CA THR A 176 -9.15 0.17 3.60
C THR A 176 -10.40 -0.65 3.98
N ALA A 177 -10.92 -0.40 5.19
CA ALA A 177 -12.14 -1.03 5.71
C ALA A 177 -12.08 -2.57 5.71
N VAL A 178 -10.91 -3.13 6.03
CA VAL A 178 -10.64 -4.57 6.00
C VAL A 178 -11.46 -5.33 7.03
N GLN A 179 -12.23 -6.31 6.55
CA GLN A 179 -12.97 -7.28 7.34
C GLN A 179 -12.59 -8.68 6.87
N ALA A 180 -12.02 -9.51 7.75
CA ALA A 180 -11.53 -10.82 7.35
C ALA A 180 -12.66 -11.75 6.84
N GLU A 181 -13.84 -11.62 7.42
CA GLU A 181 -15.02 -12.42 7.10
C GLU A 181 -15.67 -12.05 5.76
N ALA A 182 -15.41 -10.84 5.26
CA ALA A 182 -16.03 -10.32 4.03
C ALA A 182 -15.26 -10.68 2.75
N LEU A 183 -13.97 -11.04 2.89
CA LEU A 183 -13.10 -11.40 1.79
C LEU A 183 -13.53 -12.72 1.14
N PRO A 184 -13.64 -12.80 -0.20
CA PRO A 184 -13.89 -14.06 -0.88
C PRO A 184 -12.79 -15.09 -0.61
N GLN A 185 -13.19 -16.36 -0.55
CA GLN A 185 -12.26 -17.47 -0.30
C GLN A 185 -11.14 -17.56 -1.36
N GLY A 186 -11.40 -17.14 -2.60
CA GLY A 186 -10.37 -17.09 -3.65
C GLY A 186 -9.22 -16.15 -3.27
N VAL A 187 -9.53 -14.94 -2.80
CA VAL A 187 -8.51 -13.95 -2.42
C VAL A 187 -7.80 -14.38 -1.13
N ILE A 188 -8.55 -14.83 -0.11
CA ILE A 188 -7.94 -15.21 1.17
C ILE A 188 -7.00 -16.41 1.04
N ASN A 189 -7.31 -17.37 0.17
CA ASN A 189 -6.45 -18.54 -0.07
C ASN A 189 -5.24 -18.21 -0.95
N ARG A 190 -5.31 -17.11 -1.72
CA ARG A 190 -4.20 -16.68 -2.56
C ARG A 190 -3.10 -15.99 -1.77
N LEU A 191 -3.46 -15.19 -0.76
CA LEU A 191 -2.52 -14.44 0.08
C LEU A 191 -1.42 -15.32 0.72
N PRO A 192 -1.73 -16.47 1.35
CA PRO A 192 -0.71 -17.40 1.86
C PRO A 192 0.30 -17.84 0.79
N SER A 193 -0.17 -18.15 -0.42
CA SER A 193 0.70 -18.60 -1.51
C SER A 193 1.71 -17.51 -1.90
N LEU A 194 1.26 -16.26 -1.93
CA LEU A 194 2.11 -15.11 -2.23
C LEU A 194 3.09 -14.78 -1.09
N LEU A 195 2.68 -14.97 0.16
CA LEU A 195 3.58 -14.84 1.31
C LEU A 195 4.75 -15.82 1.23
N PHE A 196 4.51 -17.08 0.87
CA PHE A 196 5.57 -18.07 0.68
C PHE A 196 6.54 -17.74 -0.46
N MET A 197 6.19 -16.82 -1.36
CA MET A 197 7.08 -16.36 -2.43
C MET A 197 8.07 -15.26 -1.98
N ASN A 198 7.90 -14.71 -0.78
CA ASN A 198 8.85 -13.72 -0.25
C ASN A 198 10.18 -14.43 0.02
N GLY A 199 11.26 -14.00 -0.61
CA GLY A 199 12.61 -14.52 -0.33
C GLY A 199 12.94 -14.43 1.15
N GLY A 200 13.34 -15.54 1.77
CA GLY A 200 13.60 -15.58 3.22
C GLY A 200 12.36 -15.80 4.10
N PHE A 201 11.18 -16.08 3.52
CA PHE A 201 10.01 -16.46 4.31
C PHE A 201 10.32 -17.66 5.23
N GLY A 202 10.15 -17.48 6.54
CA GLY A 202 10.54 -18.47 7.55
C GLY A 202 10.69 -17.85 8.94
N HIS A 203 11.48 -18.49 9.80
CA HIS A 203 11.91 -17.95 11.11
C HIS A 203 10.80 -17.31 11.97
N GLY A 204 9.71 -18.07 12.21
CA GLY A 204 8.59 -17.63 13.05
C GLY A 204 7.40 -17.06 12.27
N MET A 205 7.58 -16.73 10.98
CA MET A 205 6.48 -16.38 10.09
C MET A 205 5.55 -17.57 9.86
N SER A 206 4.28 -17.27 9.63
CA SER A 206 3.25 -18.26 9.33
C SER A 206 2.18 -17.64 8.44
N ALA A 207 1.79 -18.40 7.41
CA ALA A 207 0.74 -18.00 6.48
C ALA A 207 -0.68 -18.40 6.98
N VAL A 208 -0.80 -18.89 8.22
CA VAL A 208 -2.10 -19.28 8.80
C VAL A 208 -2.92 -18.04 9.07
N ASN A 209 -4.10 -17.97 8.46
CA ASN A 209 -5.06 -16.92 8.70
C ASN A 209 -5.86 -17.18 9.99
N HIS A 210 -5.79 -16.26 10.96
CA HIS A 210 -6.62 -16.30 12.16
C HIS A 210 -7.79 -15.30 12.14
N GLY A 211 -8.07 -14.69 10.98
CA GLY A 211 -9.15 -13.72 10.81
C GLY A 211 -8.83 -12.34 11.40
N GLN A 212 -7.55 -12.05 11.61
CA GLN A 212 -7.11 -10.80 12.24
C GLN A 212 -6.72 -9.76 11.19
N ALA A 213 -7.01 -8.51 11.51
CA ALA A 213 -6.58 -7.36 10.73
C ALA A 213 -5.78 -6.40 11.61
N ILE A 214 -4.72 -5.83 11.04
CA ILE A 214 -3.87 -4.83 11.66
C ILE A 214 -3.85 -3.55 10.83
N SER A 215 -3.53 -2.44 11.47
CA SER A 215 -3.35 -1.15 10.79
C SER A 215 -1.95 -1.05 10.17
N GLN A 216 -1.83 -0.37 9.04
CA GLN A 216 -0.52 -0.03 8.44
C GLN A 216 0.42 0.71 9.39
N SER A 217 -0.12 1.42 10.40
CA SER A 217 0.68 2.13 11.40
C SER A 217 1.58 1.18 12.19
N ILE A 218 1.18 -0.09 12.32
CA ILE A 218 2.02 -1.14 12.90
C ILE A 218 3.19 -1.46 11.96
N LEU A 219 2.93 -1.55 10.65
CA LEU A 219 3.97 -1.81 9.65
C LEU A 219 4.96 -0.66 9.50
N ALA A 220 4.52 0.56 9.76
CA ALA A 220 5.39 1.73 9.77
C ALA A 220 6.32 1.80 10.99
N ASP A 221 6.11 0.96 12.02
CA ASP A 221 6.98 0.90 13.20
C ASP A 221 8.27 0.13 12.87
N GLY A 222 9.39 0.84 12.80
CA GLY A 222 10.71 0.26 12.52
C GLY A 222 11.23 -0.72 13.58
N ARG A 223 10.50 -0.90 14.70
CA ARG A 223 10.76 -1.99 15.66
C ARG A 223 10.19 -3.32 15.20
N VAL A 224 9.17 -3.32 14.34
CA VAL A 224 8.68 -4.54 13.71
C VAL A 224 9.77 -5.06 12.79
N ARG A 225 10.12 -6.34 12.90
CA ARG A 225 11.16 -6.96 12.08
C ARG A 225 10.65 -8.13 11.28
N ASP A 226 11.41 -8.47 10.24
CA ASP A 226 11.22 -9.65 9.42
C ASP A 226 9.79 -9.76 8.88
N LEU A 227 9.42 -8.84 7.98
CA LEU A 227 8.08 -8.78 7.41
C LEU A 227 8.03 -9.39 6.01
N ALA A 228 7.18 -10.39 5.83
CA ALA A 228 6.68 -10.80 4.53
C ALA A 228 5.37 -10.06 4.25
N ALA A 229 5.16 -9.63 3.02
CA ALA A 229 3.90 -9.00 2.61
C ALA A 229 3.40 -9.57 1.28
N ALA A 230 2.08 -9.56 1.13
CA ALA A 230 1.38 -10.01 -0.06
C ALA A 230 0.13 -9.16 -0.31
N TYR A 231 -0.19 -8.97 -1.57
CA TYR A 231 -1.42 -8.35 -2.04
C TYR A 231 -2.07 -9.24 -3.09
N ALA A 232 -3.40 -9.38 -3.03
CA ALA A 232 -4.17 -10.05 -4.06
C ALA A 232 -5.50 -9.32 -4.28
N SER A 233 -5.89 -9.20 -5.53
CA SER A 233 -7.24 -8.78 -5.91
C SER A 233 -7.86 -9.72 -6.93
N ALA A 234 -9.18 -9.74 -6.96
CA ALA A 234 -9.96 -10.51 -7.92
C ALA A 234 -11.21 -9.74 -8.34
N ILE A 235 -11.61 -9.97 -9.58
CA ILE A 235 -12.81 -9.39 -10.19
C ILE A 235 -13.87 -10.48 -10.26
N SER A 236 -15.11 -10.13 -9.98
CA SER A 236 -16.27 -11.04 -10.06
C SER A 236 -17.55 -10.24 -10.31
N GLY A 237 -18.71 -10.90 -10.32
CA GLY A 237 -19.98 -10.19 -10.42
C GLY A 237 -20.13 -9.41 -11.73
N LEU A 238 -19.56 -9.95 -12.81
CA LEU A 238 -19.51 -9.33 -14.13
C LEU A 238 -20.92 -9.18 -14.70
N GLU A 239 -21.23 -7.99 -15.21
CA GLU A 239 -22.46 -7.70 -15.94
C GLU A 239 -22.13 -6.76 -17.10
N LEU A 240 -22.51 -7.15 -18.31
CA LEU A 240 -22.30 -6.35 -19.50
C LEU A 240 -23.62 -5.71 -19.92
N ARG A 241 -23.59 -4.39 -20.19
CA ARG A 241 -24.72 -3.65 -20.75
C ARG A 241 -24.34 -3.04 -22.09
N LEU A 242 -25.07 -3.40 -23.13
CA LEU A 242 -24.95 -2.88 -24.50
C LEU A 242 -26.30 -2.31 -24.97
N PRO A 243 -26.34 -1.38 -25.92
CA PRO A 243 -27.59 -0.95 -26.54
C PRO A 243 -28.18 -2.09 -27.38
N GLU A 244 -29.51 -2.18 -27.43
CA GLU A 244 -30.22 -3.11 -28.32
C GLU A 244 -30.10 -2.72 -29.79
N GLU A 245 -30.21 -1.43 -30.09
CA GLU A 245 -30.04 -0.92 -31.44
C GLU A 245 -28.56 -0.63 -31.70
N GLY A 246 -28.03 -1.16 -32.81
CA GLY A 246 -26.63 -0.97 -33.17
C GLY A 246 -25.66 -1.71 -32.23
N THR A 247 -26.09 -2.81 -31.59
CA THR A 247 -25.20 -3.67 -30.81
C THR A 247 -23.96 -4.06 -31.64
N PRO A 248 -22.74 -3.84 -31.14
CA PRO A 248 -21.54 -4.17 -31.89
C PRO A 248 -21.34 -5.68 -31.97
N ALA A 249 -20.84 -6.18 -33.10
CA ALA A 249 -20.49 -7.60 -33.25
C ALA A 249 -19.27 -7.99 -32.38
N ARG A 250 -18.38 -7.03 -32.11
CA ARG A 250 -17.22 -7.19 -31.24
C ARG A 250 -17.04 -5.97 -30.37
N TRP A 251 -16.70 -6.21 -29.12
CA TRP A 251 -16.48 -5.16 -28.14
C TRP A 251 -15.29 -5.49 -27.26
N HIS A 252 -14.73 -4.48 -26.61
CA HIS A 252 -13.69 -4.68 -25.61
C HIS A 252 -13.83 -3.67 -24.47
N ALA A 253 -13.38 -4.07 -23.28
CA ALA A 253 -13.23 -3.20 -22.12
C ALA A 253 -11.82 -3.39 -21.57
N GLY A 254 -11.16 -2.27 -21.24
CA GLY A 254 -9.81 -2.29 -20.69
C GLY A 254 -9.84 -1.93 -19.21
N LEU A 255 -9.18 -2.73 -18.39
CA LEU A 255 -8.93 -2.40 -16.99
C LEU A 255 -7.44 -2.35 -16.74
N ASN A 256 -6.99 -1.22 -16.24
CA ASN A 256 -5.60 -0.91 -15.98
C ASN A 256 -5.39 -0.74 -14.48
N VAL A 257 -4.17 -1.04 -14.03
CA VAL A 257 -3.75 -0.88 -12.65
C VAL A 257 -2.38 -0.23 -12.59
N THR A 258 -2.22 0.69 -11.66
CA THR A 258 -0.95 1.35 -11.37
C THR A 258 -0.63 1.14 -9.91
N VAL A 259 0.61 0.73 -9.64
CA VAL A 259 1.12 0.56 -8.29
C VAL A 259 2.25 1.55 -8.05
N THR A 260 2.15 2.29 -6.95
CA THR A 260 3.15 3.26 -6.50
C THR A 260 3.64 2.84 -5.12
N VAL A 261 4.96 2.80 -4.94
CA VAL A 261 5.61 2.58 -3.64
C VAL A 261 6.18 3.91 -3.18
N HIS A 262 5.92 4.29 -1.93
CA HIS A 262 6.34 5.56 -1.32
C HIS A 262 7.40 5.34 -0.25
#